data_AF-A0A920H6V3-F1
#
_entry.id   AF-A0A920H6V3-F1
#
_cell.length_a   1.000
_cell.length_b   1.000
_cell.length_c   1.000
_cell.angle_alpha   90.00
_cell.angle_beta   90.00
_cell.angle_gamma   90.00
#
_symmetry.space_group_name_H-M   'P 1'
#
loop_
_entity.id
_entity.type
_entity.pdbx_description
1 polymer ?
#
loop_
_entity_poly.entity_id
_entity_poly.type
_entity_poly.pdbx_seq_one_letter_code
_entity_poly.pdbx_strand_id
1 'polypeptide(L)' 'MDKAFDMIRDLVSGLTGILVGVIGLGVVAGIVFDNNAWFFGGVLGNLLGVIQQLGDAGIVGLLAAALLYKLLK' A
#
# COMPACT_ATOMS: atom_id res chain seq x y z
N MET A 1 24.32 -17.29 -12.20
CA MET A 1 23.38 -17.14 -11.07
C MET A 1 22.83 -15.73 -11.02
N ASP A 2 23.67 -14.71 -11.26
CA ASP A 2 23.27 -13.29 -11.29
C ASP A 2 22.10 -12.97 -12.23
N LYS A 3 22.13 -13.46 -13.48
CA LYS A 3 21.04 -13.25 -14.45
C LYS A 3 19.67 -13.80 -14.01
N ALA A 4 19.67 -14.90 -13.26
CA ALA A 4 18.42 -15.48 -12.76
C ALA A 4 17.86 -14.67 -11.59
N PHE A 5 18.75 -14.17 -10.71
CA PHE A 5 18.37 -13.24 -9.64
C PHE A 5 17.88 -11.90 -10.19
N ASP A 6 18.53 -11.36 -11.22
CA ASP A 6 18.10 -10.12 -11.87
C ASP A 6 16.72 -10.27 -12.51
N MET A 7 16.48 -11.38 -13.23
CA MET A 7 15.16 -11.67 -13.81
C MET A 7 14.07 -11.79 -12.73
N ILE A 8 14.35 -12.45 -11.60
CA ILE A 8 13.39 -12.55 -10.50
C ILE A 8 13.13 -11.18 -9.88
N ARG A 9 14.18 -10.37 -9.69
CA ARG A 9 14.05 -9.01 -9.15
C ARG A 9 13.19 -8.12 -10.07
N ASP A 10 13.40 -8.20 -11.37
CA ASP A 10 12.63 -7.45 -12.36
C ASP A 10 11.16 -7.89 -12.37
N LEU A 11 10.88 -9.19 -12.28
CA LEU A 11 9.52 -9.72 -12.18
C LEU A 11 8.82 -9.25 -10.90
N VAL A 12 9.49 -9.32 -9.75
CA VAL A 12 8.94 -8.86 -8.47
C VAL A 12 8.70 -7.36 -8.50
N SER A 13 9.64 -6.58 -9.04
CA SER A 13 9.49 -5.13 -9.16
C SER A 13 8.34 -4.75 -10.09
N GLY A 14 8.22 -5.42 -11.24
CA GLY A 14 7.13 -5.21 -12.19
C GLY A 14 5.77 -5.57 -11.61
N LEU A 15 5.63 -6.74 -10.98
CA LEU A 15 4.40 -7.16 -10.32
C LEU A 15 4.03 -6.20 -9.18
N THR A 16 5.00 -5.81 -8.35
CA THR A 16 4.77 -4.87 -7.24
C THR A 16 4.30 -3.53 -7.78
N GLY A 17 4.89 -3.02 -8.87
CA GLY A 17 4.45 -1.79 -9.52
C GLY A 17 3.00 -1.86 -9.99
N ILE A 18 2.59 -2.98 -10.59
CA ILE A 18 1.20 -3.21 -11.00
C ILE A 18 0.27 -3.20 -9.77
N LEU A 19 0.61 -3.94 -8.71
CA LEU A 19 -0.20 -4.03 -7.50
C LEU A 19 -0.33 -2.67 -6.79
N VAL A 20 0.75 -1.91 -6.71
CA VAL A 20 0.73 -0.54 -6.15
C VAL A 20 -0.18 0.37 -6.99
N GLY A 21 -0.13 0.26 -8.32
CA GLY A 21 -1.06 0.96 -9.20
C GLY A 21 -2.53 0.60 -8.92
N VAL A 22 -2.83 -0.68 -8.71
CA VAL A 22 -4.18 -1.15 -8.36
C VAL A 22 -4.64 -0.63 -6.99
N ILE A 23 -3.74 -0.48 -6.01
CA ILE A 23 -4.07 0.15 -4.72
C ILE A 23 -4.51 1.60 -4.95
N GLY A 24 -3.78 2.36 -5.76
CA GLY A 24 -4.14 3.74 -6.09
C GLY A 24 -5.51 3.85 -6.74
N LEU A 25 -5.80 2.97 -7.71
CA LEU A 25 -7.12 2.88 -8.32
C LEU A 25 -8.21 2.51 -7.31
N GLY A 26 -7.92 1.57 -6.40
CA GLY A 26 -8.87 1.13 -5.38
C GLY A 26 -9.21 2.20 -4.35
N VAL A 27 -8.23 3.02 -3.97
CA VAL A 27 -8.46 4.19 -3.09
C VAL A 27 -9.35 5.22 -3.79
N VAL A 28 -9.01 5.61 -5.02
CA VAL A 28 -9.79 6.61 -5.77
C VAL A 28 -11.21 6.11 -6.03
N ALA A 29 -11.36 4.87 -6.51
CA ALA A 29 -12.65 4.26 -6.75
C ALA A 29 -13.46 4.08 -5.46
N GLY A 30 -12.82 3.68 -4.35
CA GLY A 30 -13.47 3.54 -3.05
C GLY A 30 -14.04 4.86 -2.52
N ILE A 31 -13.37 5.98 -2.78
CA ILE A 31 -13.87 7.31 -2.41
C ILE A 31 -15.08 7.71 -3.28
N VAL A 32 -15.05 7.40 -4.58
CA VAL A 32 -16.09 7.81 -5.53
C VAL A 32 -17.35 6.95 -5.46
N PHE A 33 -17.18 5.63 -5.36
CA PHE A 33 -18.27 4.66 -5.42
C PHE A 33 -18.70 4.14 -4.04
N ASP A 34 -18.01 4.55 -2.97
CA ASP A 34 -18.24 4.11 -1.60
C ASP A 34 -18.24 2.56 -1.49
N ASN A 35 -18.92 2.00 -0.50
CA ASN A 35 -19.02 0.56 -0.23
C ASN A 35 -19.81 -0.26 -1.26
N ASN A 36 -20.32 0.35 -2.33
CA ASN A 36 -21.05 -0.39 -3.38
C ASN A 36 -20.15 -1.26 -4.25
N ALA A 37 -18.83 -1.04 -4.21
CA ALA A 37 -17.86 -1.90 -4.88
C ALA A 37 -16.99 -2.64 -3.85
N TRP A 38 -17.34 -3.91 -3.58
CA TRP A 38 -16.68 -4.76 -2.58
C TRP A 38 -15.14 -4.72 -2.64
N PHE A 39 -14.57 -4.83 -3.85
CA PHE A 39 -13.11 -4.80 -4.01
C PHE A 39 -12.49 -3.44 -3.65
N PHE A 40 -13.10 -2.32 -4.08
CA PHE A 40 -12.53 -0.99 -3.87
C PHE A 40 -12.76 -0.46 -2.45
N GLY A 41 -13.94 -0.71 -1.87
CA GLY A 41 -14.24 -0.38 -0.48
C GLY A 41 -13.30 -1.10 0.50
N GLY A 42 -12.95 -2.36 0.23
CA GLY A 42 -11.99 -3.11 1.04
C GLY A 42 -10.57 -2.53 1.03
N VAL A 43 -10.08 -2.06 -0.13
CA VAL A 43 -8.75 -1.44 -0.24
C VAL A 43 -8.69 -0.12 0.52
N LEU A 44 -9.69 0.74 0.34
CA LEU A 44 -9.78 2.01 1.05
C LEU A 44 -9.91 1.79 2.57
N GLY A 45 -10.78 0.88 2.99
CA GLY A 45 -10.97 0.54 4.40
C GLY A 45 -9.71 0.00 5.05
N ASN A 46 -8.97 -0.89 4.37
CA ASN A 46 -7.68 -1.39 4.86
C ASN A 46 -6.65 -0.28 5.02
N LEU A 47 -6.56 0.65 4.06
CA LEU A 47 -5.65 1.80 4.14
C LEU A 47 -6.00 2.71 5.33
N LEU A 48 -7.28 3.07 5.47
CA LEU A 48 -7.75 3.89 6.58
C LEU A 48 -7.54 3.18 7.93
N GLY A 49 -7.71 1.86 7.98
CA GLY A 49 -7.43 1.04 9.15
C GLY A 49 -5.96 1.11 9.59
N VAL A 50 -5.02 1.05 8.65
CA VAL A 50 -3.58 1.24 8.95
C VAL A 50 -3.32 2.65 9.46
N ILE A 51 -3.90 3.68 8.82
CA ILE A 51 -3.75 5.08 9.26
C ILE A 51 -4.30 5.26 10.68
N GLN A 52 -5.47 4.69 10.98
CA GLN A 52 -6.08 4.75 12.29
C GLN A 52 -5.21 4.06 13.35
N GLN A 53 -4.68 2.86 13.06
CA GLN A 53 -3.77 2.15 13.97
C GLN A 53 -2.51 2.97 14.29
N LEU A 54 -1.93 3.63 13.28
CA LEU A 54 -0.78 4.52 13.47
C LEU A 54 -1.16 5.77 14.27
N GLY A 55 -2.36 6.31 14.08
CA GLY A 55 -2.89 7.44 14.86
C GLY A 55 -3.17 7.08 16.32
N ASP A 56 -3.77 5.93 16.57
CA ASP A 56 -4.12 5.42 17.91
C ASP A 56 -2.86 5.12 18.74
N ALA A 57 -1.76 4.72 18.08
CA ALA A 57 -0.43 4.57 18.70
C ALA A 57 0.26 5.91 19.02
N GLY A 58 -0.37 7.04 18.68
CA GLY A 58 0.10 8.40 18.99
C GLY A 58 1.47 8.72 18.39
N ILE A 59 2.34 9.37 19.18
CA ILE A 59 3.69 9.79 18.74
C ILE A 59 4.53 8.60 18.26
N VAL A 60 4.41 7.44 18.91
CA VAL A 60 5.16 6.24 18.54
C VAL A 60 4.72 5.73 17.16
N GLY A 61 3.42 5.75 16.87
CA GLY A 61 2.90 5.38 15.55
C GLY A 61 3.36 6.34 14.45
N LEU A 62 3.38 7.64 14.71
CA LEU A 62 3.90 8.64 13.77
C LEU A 62 5.41 8.48 13.54
N LEU A 63 6.19 8.17 14.58
CA LEU A 63 7.63 7.86 14.44
C LEU A 63 7.85 6.59 13.61
N ALA A 64 7.05 5.55 13.83
CA ALA A 64 7.10 4.33 13.02
C ALA A 64 6.79 4.62 11.55
N ALA A 65 5.75 5.42 11.28
CA ALA A 65 5.41 5.86 9.92
C ALA A 65 6.56 6.62 9.25
N ALA A 66 7.20 7.54 9.97
CA ALA A 66 8.36 8.29 9.46
C ALA A 66 9.57 7.39 9.18
N LEU A 67 9.83 6.40 10.04
CA LEU A 67 10.90 5.43 9.84
C LEU A 67 10.65 4.57 8.59
N LEU A 68 9.42 4.04 8.45
CA LEU A 68 9.02 3.27 7.28
C LEU A 68 9.15 4.10 6.01
N TYR A 69 8.66 5.34 5.99
CA TYR A 69 8.82 6.24 4.84
C TYR A 69 10.30 6.41 4.44
N LYS A 70 11.22 6.53 5.41
CA LYS A 70 12.65 6.64 5.15
C LYS A 70 13.28 5.35 4.60
N LEU A 71 12.75 4.18 4.95
CA LEU A 71 13.24 2.88 4.48
C LEU A 71 12.71 2.51 3.08
N LEU A 72 11.48 2.92 2.76
CA LEU A 72 10.84 2.62 1.49
C LEU A 72 11.17 3.65 0.39
N LYS A 73 11.73 4.80 0.76
CA LYS A 73 12.22 5.84 -0.15
C LYS A 73 13.68 5.61 -0.52
#